data_AF-A0A925TKF7-F1
#
_entry.id   AF-A0A925TKF7-F1
#
_cell.length_a   1.000
_cell.length_b   1.000
_cell.length_c   1.000
_cell.angle_alpha   90.00
_cell.angle_beta   90.00
_cell.angle_gamma   90.00
#
_symmetry.space_group_name_H-M   'P 1'
#
loop_
_entity.id
_entity.type
_entity.pdbx_description
1 polymer ?
#
loop_
_entity_poly.entity_id
_entity_poly.type
_entity_poly.pdbx_seq_one_letter_code
_entity_poly.pdbx_strand_id
1 'polypeptide(L)'
;FHVGLDEVFELGRCPRCKGAKNADLLGDWILKLHGHVAGKLGLEMWMWADRLLEHAAMPYTEHEASVNETWQCLDRLPKDLVLCDWHYDRSKGFPSTAFLLDKGFRVLSCPWVDEVSGRAFLESAHEAAAQERKGGGKWSGFLQTTWCDSTQLATILLEKKENEKVSGVFDKDIPYYVARMMRKGMPAGYVGDFARAAPPA
;
A
#
# COMPACT_ATOMS: atom_id res chain seq x y z
N PHE A 1 -1.56 0.05 -12.82
CA PHE A 1 -0.87 1.36 -12.74
C PHE A 1 -1.23 2.00 -11.41
N HIS A 2 -0.24 2.33 -10.57
CA HIS A 2 -0.49 2.91 -9.25
C HIS A 2 -0.53 4.44 -9.33
N VAL A 3 -1.62 5.08 -8.88
CA VAL A 3 -1.82 6.54 -9.02
C VAL A 3 -1.47 7.34 -7.75
N GLY A 4 -1.01 6.67 -6.68
CA GLY A 4 -0.70 7.32 -5.40
C GLY A 4 -1.97 7.64 -4.63
N LEU A 5 -2.18 8.94 -4.33
CA LEU A 5 -3.31 9.51 -3.58
C LEU A 5 -3.28 9.25 -2.07
N ASP A 6 -2.09 9.01 -1.52
CA ASP A 6 -1.81 9.01 -0.09
C ASP A 6 -1.75 10.43 0.47
N GLU A 7 -1.99 10.56 1.79
CA GLU A 7 -1.62 11.76 2.56
C GLU A 7 -2.19 13.09 2.02
N VAL A 8 -3.39 13.02 1.44
CA VAL A 8 -4.07 14.19 0.86
C VAL A 8 -4.68 15.08 1.95
N PHE A 9 -3.85 15.89 2.61
CA PHE A 9 -4.25 16.72 3.76
C PHE A 9 -4.89 18.06 3.38
N GLU A 10 -4.46 18.66 2.26
CA GLU A 10 -4.70 20.08 1.94
C GLU A 10 -5.97 20.35 1.12
N LEU A 11 -6.83 19.35 0.91
CA LEU A 11 -8.11 19.54 0.20
C LEU A 11 -9.05 20.50 0.94
N GLY A 12 -9.81 21.27 0.15
CA GLY A 12 -10.82 22.19 0.67
C GLY A 12 -10.24 23.47 1.33
N ARG A 13 -8.94 23.73 1.23
CA ARG A 13 -8.29 24.87 1.91
C ARG A 13 -8.00 26.07 1.01
N CYS A 14 -7.77 25.86 -0.29
CA CYS A 14 -7.41 26.95 -1.21
C CYS A 14 -8.63 27.73 -1.72
N PRO A 15 -8.47 28.97 -2.23
CA PRO A 15 -9.59 29.79 -2.72
C PRO A 15 -10.49 29.14 -3.77
N ARG A 16 -9.97 28.14 -4.51
CA ARG A 16 -10.73 27.42 -5.55
C ARG A 16 -11.67 26.35 -5.00
N CYS A 17 -11.30 25.69 -3.92
CA CYS A 17 -12.01 24.51 -3.41
C CYS A 17 -12.56 24.69 -1.99
N LYS A 18 -12.28 25.84 -1.36
CA LYS A 18 -12.83 26.18 -0.05
C LYS A 18 -14.35 26.15 -0.07
N GLY A 19 -14.93 25.39 0.85
CA GLY A 19 -16.38 25.21 0.99
C GLY A 19 -16.95 23.99 0.24
N ALA A 20 -16.17 23.33 -0.63
CA ALA A 20 -16.55 22.03 -1.16
C ALA A 20 -16.26 20.92 -0.14
N LYS A 21 -17.02 19.82 -0.20
CA LYS A 21 -16.74 18.64 0.62
C LYS A 21 -15.48 17.95 0.11
N ASN A 22 -14.56 17.62 1.02
CA ASN A 22 -13.32 16.93 0.64
C ASN A 22 -13.57 15.55 0.03
N ALA A 23 -14.62 14.86 0.47
CA ALA A 23 -15.09 13.61 -0.15
C ALA A 23 -15.42 13.78 -1.64
N ASP A 24 -16.10 14.86 -2.01
CA ASP A 24 -16.45 15.13 -3.40
C ASP A 24 -15.20 15.47 -4.21
N LEU A 25 -14.31 16.30 -3.66
CA LEU A 25 -13.05 16.69 -4.32
C LEU A 25 -12.15 15.48 -4.61
N LEU A 26 -11.89 14.64 -3.59
CA LEU A 26 -11.06 13.45 -3.75
C LEU A 26 -11.75 12.43 -4.65
N GLY A 27 -13.03 12.15 -4.39
CA GLY A 27 -13.81 11.18 -5.15
C GLY A 27 -13.89 11.54 -6.63
N ASP A 28 -14.10 12.81 -6.99
CA ASP A 28 -14.20 13.25 -8.39
C ASP A 28 -12.84 13.10 -9.09
N TRP A 29 -11.76 13.37 -8.35
CA TRP A 29 -10.40 13.19 -8.87
C TRP A 29 -10.07 11.72 -9.10
N ILE A 30 -10.42 10.82 -8.16
CA ILE A 30 -10.28 9.38 -8.33
C ILE A 30 -11.05 8.90 -9.57
N LEU A 31 -12.32 9.31 -9.73
CA LEU A 31 -13.15 8.93 -10.88
C LEU A 31 -12.56 9.43 -12.20
N LYS A 32 -12.00 10.65 -12.22
CA LYS A 32 -11.35 11.20 -13.41
C LYS A 32 -10.09 10.42 -13.79
N LEU A 33 -9.28 10.03 -12.80
CA LEU A 33 -8.11 9.18 -13.02
C LEU A 33 -8.53 7.79 -13.49
N HIS A 34 -9.52 7.16 -12.85
CA HIS A 34 -10.05 5.86 -13.24
C HIS A 34 -10.59 5.87 -14.67
N GLY A 35 -11.37 6.88 -15.06
CA GLY A 35 -11.87 7.04 -16.43
C GLY A 35 -10.76 7.16 -17.47
N HIS A 36 -9.58 7.66 -17.10
CA HIS A 36 -8.42 7.67 -17.98
C HIS A 36 -7.66 6.33 -17.96
N VAL A 37 -7.26 5.85 -16.77
CA VAL A 37 -6.41 4.66 -16.61
C VAL A 37 -7.17 3.38 -17.00
N ALA A 38 -8.32 3.13 -16.39
CA ALA A 38 -9.13 1.95 -16.70
C ALA A 38 -9.94 2.17 -17.99
N GLY A 39 -10.60 3.31 -18.13
CA GLY A 39 -11.50 3.57 -19.25
C GLY A 39 -10.79 3.74 -20.60
N LYS A 40 -9.78 4.61 -20.67
CA LYS A 40 -9.10 4.94 -21.95
C LYS A 40 -7.90 4.06 -22.24
N LEU A 41 -7.09 3.73 -21.23
CA LEU A 41 -5.89 2.92 -21.41
C LEU A 41 -6.14 1.42 -21.24
N GLY A 42 -7.29 1.02 -20.67
CA GLY A 42 -7.60 -0.39 -20.41
C GLY A 42 -6.70 -1.01 -19.33
N LEU A 43 -6.09 -0.20 -18.48
CA LEU A 43 -5.18 -0.65 -17.42
C LEU A 43 -5.92 -0.73 -16.08
N GLU A 44 -5.58 -1.73 -15.27
CA GLU A 44 -6.03 -1.76 -13.90
C GLU A 44 -5.43 -0.60 -13.09
N MET A 45 -6.27 0.11 -12.33
CA MET A 45 -5.85 1.23 -11.50
C MET A 45 -5.69 0.80 -10.05
N TRP A 46 -4.51 1.05 -9.51
CA TRP A 46 -4.16 0.82 -8.10
C TRP A 46 -4.00 2.17 -7.40
N MET A 47 -4.33 2.26 -6.11
CA MET A 47 -4.10 3.47 -5.31
C MET A 47 -3.93 3.14 -3.84
N TRP A 48 -3.35 4.07 -3.08
CA TRP A 48 -3.29 3.97 -1.62
C TRP A 48 -4.69 4.12 -1.01
N ALA A 49 -4.94 3.42 0.09
CA ALA A 49 -6.26 3.33 0.72
C ALA A 49 -6.46 4.26 1.92
N ASP A 50 -5.42 4.89 2.46
CA ASP A 50 -5.43 5.64 3.73
C ASP A 50 -6.48 6.76 3.75
N ARG A 51 -6.65 7.48 2.64
CA ARG A 51 -7.68 8.53 2.54
C ARG A 51 -9.12 8.01 2.42
N LEU A 52 -9.30 6.69 2.36
CA LEU A 52 -10.62 6.02 2.32
C LEU A 52 -11.05 5.47 3.67
N LEU A 53 -10.19 5.56 4.69
CA LEU A 53 -10.41 5.04 6.03
C LEU A 53 -10.76 6.18 6.99
N GLU A 54 -11.83 6.05 7.77
CA GLU A 54 -12.17 7.05 8.77
C GLU A 54 -11.24 6.96 9.98
N HIS A 55 -10.50 8.04 10.28
CA HIS A 55 -9.57 8.05 11.41
C HIS A 55 -10.25 7.78 12.76
N ALA A 56 -11.46 8.29 12.98
CA ALA A 56 -12.20 8.06 14.23
C ALA A 56 -12.65 6.59 14.42
N ALA A 57 -12.79 5.83 13.34
CA ALA A 57 -13.22 4.43 13.38
C ALA A 57 -12.03 3.45 13.36
N MET A 58 -10.82 3.93 13.07
CA MET A 58 -9.65 3.09 12.87
C MET A 58 -8.57 3.37 13.92
N PRO A 59 -7.81 2.35 14.35
CA PRO A 59 -6.74 2.53 15.34
C PRO A 59 -5.43 3.01 14.69
N TYR A 60 -5.50 4.00 13.80
CA TYR A 60 -4.38 4.46 12.98
C TYR A 60 -4.09 5.96 13.18
N THR A 61 -2.93 6.41 12.74
CA THR A 61 -2.54 7.83 12.77
C THR A 61 -3.27 8.64 11.68
N GLU A 62 -3.07 9.96 11.66
CA GLU A 62 -3.64 10.81 10.59
C GLU A 62 -3.00 10.56 9.21
N HIS A 63 -1.81 9.96 9.17
CA HIS A 63 -1.11 9.57 7.95
C HIS A 63 -1.72 8.32 7.32
N GLU A 64 -2.22 7.41 8.16
CA GLU A 64 -2.77 6.11 7.74
C GLU A 64 -4.30 6.10 7.63
N ALA A 65 -4.97 7.17 8.08
CA ALA A 65 -6.42 7.32 7.96
C ALA A 65 -6.86 8.78 7.76
N SER A 66 -7.98 8.98 7.08
CA SER A 66 -8.55 10.30 6.82
C SER A 66 -9.06 11.00 8.08
N VAL A 67 -8.42 12.13 8.42
CA VAL A 67 -8.90 13.12 9.41
C VAL A 67 -9.71 14.27 8.82
N ASN A 68 -9.82 14.34 7.48
CA ASN A 68 -10.42 15.45 6.75
C ASN A 68 -11.64 15.05 5.91
N GLU A 69 -12.37 14.03 6.36
CA GLU A 69 -13.62 13.52 5.79
C GLU A 69 -13.54 12.98 4.34
N THR A 70 -12.33 12.75 3.82
CA THR A 70 -12.14 12.17 2.47
C THR A 70 -12.70 10.75 2.37
N TRP A 71 -12.71 10.01 3.48
CA TRP A 71 -13.21 8.63 3.56
C TRP A 71 -14.66 8.44 3.10
N GLN A 72 -15.49 9.49 3.19
CA GLN A 72 -16.90 9.42 2.81
C GLN A 72 -17.12 9.16 1.30
N CYS A 73 -16.07 9.33 0.47
CA CYS A 73 -16.16 9.03 -0.94
C CYS A 73 -16.12 7.53 -1.28
N LEU A 74 -15.77 6.65 -0.32
CA LEU A 74 -15.52 5.23 -0.58
C LEU A 74 -16.67 4.51 -1.31
N ASP A 75 -17.91 4.77 -0.90
CA ASP A 75 -19.07 4.01 -1.39
C ASP A 75 -19.43 4.31 -2.86
N ARG A 76 -19.01 5.46 -3.40
CA ARG A 76 -19.21 5.86 -4.80
C ARG A 76 -18.08 5.42 -5.74
N LEU A 77 -17.00 4.82 -5.22
CA LEU A 77 -15.85 4.44 -6.05
C LEU A 77 -16.08 3.10 -6.79
N PRO A 78 -15.53 2.95 -8.01
CA PRO A 78 -15.59 1.72 -8.78
C PRO A 78 -14.94 0.53 -8.05
N LYS A 79 -15.60 -0.62 -8.02
CA LYS A 79 -15.14 -1.81 -7.27
C LYS A 79 -14.05 -2.61 -7.98
N ASP A 80 -13.72 -2.24 -9.21
CA ASP A 80 -12.57 -2.76 -9.96
C ASP A 80 -11.25 -2.09 -9.57
N LEU A 81 -11.27 -1.03 -8.75
CA LEU A 81 -10.08 -0.48 -8.11
C LEU A 81 -9.38 -1.51 -7.22
N VAL A 82 -8.05 -1.48 -7.27
CA VAL A 82 -7.20 -2.24 -6.34
C VAL A 82 -6.65 -1.28 -5.29
N LEU A 83 -7.01 -1.52 -4.04
CA LEU A 83 -6.63 -0.69 -2.91
C LEU A 83 -5.38 -1.25 -2.22
N CYS A 84 -4.35 -0.41 -2.10
CA CYS A 84 -3.11 -0.70 -1.40
C CYS A 84 -3.25 -0.15 0.03
N ASP A 85 -3.56 -1.03 0.97
CA ASP A 85 -3.83 -0.75 2.39
C ASP A 85 -2.51 -0.77 3.16
N TRP A 86 -1.98 0.41 3.52
CA TRP A 86 -0.65 0.53 4.11
C TRP A 86 -0.72 0.93 5.58
N HIS A 87 0.01 0.18 6.42
CA HIS A 87 0.15 0.45 7.85
C HIS A 87 1.54 0.06 8.32
N TYR A 88 2.21 1.00 8.99
CA TYR A 88 3.60 0.85 9.38
C TYR A 88 3.79 0.90 10.89
N ASP A 89 2.97 1.69 11.56
CA ASP A 89 3.04 1.85 12.99
C ASP A 89 2.45 0.65 13.73
N ARG A 90 2.89 0.44 14.97
CA ARG A 90 2.27 -0.54 15.85
C ARG A 90 0.87 -0.07 16.20
N SER A 91 -0.11 -0.91 15.94
CA SER A 91 -1.51 -0.64 16.25
C SER A 91 -2.11 -1.67 17.22
N LYS A 92 -3.25 -1.33 17.83
CA LYS A 92 -4.06 -2.25 18.64
C LYS A 92 -4.72 -3.35 17.80
N GLY A 93 -4.77 -3.18 16.47
CA GLY A 93 -5.28 -4.14 15.50
C GLY A 93 -5.32 -3.53 14.10
N PHE A 94 -5.61 -4.36 13.09
CA PHE A 94 -5.60 -3.92 11.68
C PHE A 94 -6.95 -4.17 10.97
N PRO A 95 -8.03 -3.48 11.37
CA PRO A 95 -9.37 -3.73 10.84
C PRO A 95 -9.59 -3.27 9.39
N SER A 96 -8.70 -2.44 8.83
CA SER A 96 -8.88 -1.84 7.49
C SER A 96 -9.05 -2.87 6.38
N THR A 97 -8.22 -3.91 6.35
CA THR A 97 -8.31 -4.92 5.29
C THR A 97 -9.69 -5.59 5.30
N ALA A 98 -10.20 -5.99 6.46
CA ALA A 98 -11.56 -6.54 6.58
C ALA A 98 -12.62 -5.53 6.11
N PHE A 99 -12.53 -4.29 6.58
CA PHE A 99 -13.45 -3.22 6.19
C PHE A 99 -13.48 -2.97 4.67
N LEU A 100 -12.32 -2.90 4.02
CA LEU A 100 -12.21 -2.65 2.58
C LEU A 100 -12.71 -3.84 1.75
N LEU A 101 -12.45 -5.07 2.21
CA LEU A 101 -13.01 -6.29 1.61
C LEU A 101 -14.53 -6.32 1.71
N ASP A 102 -15.11 -5.98 2.87
CA ASP A 102 -16.55 -5.88 3.08
C ASP A 102 -17.19 -4.82 2.19
N LYS A 103 -16.48 -3.73 1.91
CA LYS A 103 -16.88 -2.69 0.94
C LYS A 103 -16.77 -3.15 -0.52
N GLY A 104 -16.30 -4.37 -0.75
CA GLY A 104 -16.29 -5.06 -2.03
C GLY A 104 -15.09 -4.77 -2.90
N PHE A 105 -14.03 -4.15 -2.38
CA PHE A 105 -12.81 -3.84 -3.12
C PHE A 105 -11.83 -5.00 -3.13
N ARG A 106 -10.91 -4.97 -4.10
CA ARG A 106 -9.72 -5.81 -4.08
C ARG A 106 -8.62 -5.12 -3.28
N VAL A 107 -7.95 -5.86 -2.40
CA VAL A 107 -7.02 -5.26 -1.43
C VAL A 107 -5.66 -5.96 -1.47
N LEU A 108 -4.58 -5.17 -1.42
CA LEU A 108 -3.23 -5.62 -1.04
C LEU A 108 -2.83 -4.97 0.28
N SER A 109 -2.31 -5.78 1.20
CA SER A 109 -1.75 -5.28 2.46
C SER A 109 -0.31 -4.81 2.24
N CYS A 110 0.05 -3.63 2.73
CA CYS A 110 1.30 -2.96 2.41
C CYS A 110 2.07 -2.60 3.69
N PRO A 111 2.82 -3.54 4.29
CA PRO A 111 3.54 -3.30 5.55
C PRO A 111 4.95 -2.74 5.34
N TRP A 112 5.42 -2.00 6.33
CA TRP A 112 6.79 -1.45 6.47
C TRP A 112 6.96 -0.88 7.88
N VAL A 113 8.12 -0.57 8.45
CA VAL A 113 9.36 -1.34 8.47
C VAL A 113 9.41 -2.31 9.66
N ASP A 114 8.54 -2.14 10.66
CA ASP A 114 8.61 -2.93 11.89
C ASP A 114 8.09 -4.36 11.62
N GLU A 115 8.96 -5.37 11.76
CA GLU A 115 8.64 -6.78 11.51
C GLU A 115 7.44 -7.28 12.32
N VAL A 116 7.32 -6.80 13.56
CA VAL A 116 6.29 -7.26 14.49
C VAL A 116 4.95 -6.70 14.06
N SER A 117 4.90 -5.40 13.77
CA SER A 117 3.73 -4.72 13.24
C SER A 117 3.31 -5.29 11.89
N GLY A 118 4.25 -5.42 10.96
CA GLY A 118 4.00 -5.95 9.63
C GLY A 118 3.46 -7.39 9.66
N ARG A 119 4.01 -8.27 10.50
CA ARG A 119 3.45 -9.62 10.67
C ARG A 119 2.03 -9.60 11.25
N ALA A 120 1.79 -8.83 12.31
CA ALA A 120 0.47 -8.71 12.91
C ALA A 120 -0.57 -8.18 11.90
N PHE A 121 -0.19 -7.23 11.05
CA PHE A 121 -1.03 -6.74 9.97
C PHE A 121 -1.34 -7.83 8.94
N LEU A 122 -0.32 -8.54 8.45
CA LEU A 122 -0.50 -9.61 7.46
C LEU A 122 -1.32 -10.79 8.01
N GLU A 123 -1.15 -11.15 9.28
CA GLU A 123 -1.95 -12.16 9.97
C GLU A 123 -3.42 -11.74 10.01
N SER A 124 -3.71 -10.50 10.43
CA SER A 124 -5.07 -9.96 10.46
C SER A 124 -5.70 -9.89 9.06
N ALA A 125 -4.93 -9.50 8.04
CA ALA A 125 -5.37 -9.47 6.65
C ALA A 125 -5.67 -10.87 6.11
N HIS A 126 -4.85 -11.87 6.45
CA HIS A 126 -5.09 -13.27 6.07
C HIS A 126 -6.35 -13.83 6.74
N GLU A 127 -6.60 -13.51 8.00
CA GLU A 127 -7.84 -13.88 8.70
C GLU A 127 -9.07 -13.26 8.04
N ALA A 128 -9.02 -11.96 7.74
CA ALA A 128 -10.09 -11.26 7.02
C ALA A 128 -10.35 -11.88 5.64
N ALA A 129 -9.29 -12.18 4.89
CA ALA A 129 -9.38 -12.84 3.60
C ALA A 129 -9.98 -14.25 3.71
N ALA A 130 -9.64 -15.03 4.74
CA ALA A 130 -10.21 -16.36 4.96
C ALA A 130 -11.73 -16.28 5.23
N GLN A 131 -12.20 -15.23 5.91
CA GLN A 131 -13.61 -14.98 6.14
C GLN A 131 -14.32 -14.54 4.85
N GLU A 132 -13.71 -13.63 4.08
CA GLU A 132 -14.23 -13.13 2.81
C GLU A 132 -14.27 -14.21 1.72
N ARG A 133 -13.31 -15.14 1.65
CA ARG A 133 -13.21 -16.20 0.61
C ARG A 133 -14.45 -17.07 0.46
N LYS A 134 -15.38 -17.07 1.42
CA LYS A 134 -16.74 -17.61 1.23
C LYS A 134 -17.54 -16.86 0.14
N GLY A 135 -17.05 -15.73 -0.36
CA GLY A 135 -17.67 -14.80 -1.31
C GLY A 135 -16.83 -14.40 -2.54
N GLY A 136 -15.66 -15.03 -2.80
CA GLY A 136 -14.97 -14.89 -4.09
C GLY A 136 -13.47 -14.54 -4.05
N GLY A 137 -12.90 -14.14 -2.92
CA GLY A 137 -11.45 -14.01 -2.76
C GLY A 137 -10.89 -12.71 -3.33
N LYS A 138 -11.09 -11.58 -2.64
CA LYS A 138 -10.67 -10.24 -3.07
C LYS A 138 -9.37 -9.73 -2.43
N TRP A 139 -8.84 -10.43 -1.43
CA TRP A 139 -7.51 -10.14 -0.93
C TRP A 139 -6.44 -10.76 -1.84
N SER A 140 -5.58 -9.92 -2.42
CA SER A 140 -4.59 -10.32 -3.43
C SER A 140 -3.20 -10.61 -2.85
N GLY A 141 -3.07 -10.59 -1.52
CA GLY A 141 -1.82 -10.80 -0.81
C GLY A 141 -1.23 -9.48 -0.32
N PHE A 142 0.10 -9.35 -0.39
CA PHE A 142 0.81 -8.18 0.13
C PHE A 142 1.75 -7.55 -0.89
N LEU A 143 1.92 -6.24 -0.77
CA LEU A 143 2.91 -5.44 -1.48
C LEU A 143 3.94 -4.95 -0.46
N GLN A 144 5.13 -5.55 -0.44
CA GLN A 144 6.18 -5.10 0.47
C GLN A 144 6.64 -3.70 0.07
N THR A 145 6.38 -2.70 0.92
CA THR A 145 6.83 -1.33 0.68
C THR A 145 8.18 -1.07 1.30
N THR A 146 8.87 -0.08 0.77
CA THR A 146 10.05 0.54 1.36
C THR A 146 10.18 1.96 0.82
N TRP A 147 10.64 2.86 1.68
CA TRP A 147 10.88 4.26 1.35
C TRP A 147 12.37 4.60 1.33
N CYS A 148 13.22 3.57 1.32
CA CYS A 148 14.66 3.76 1.20
C CYS A 148 15.07 4.14 -0.22
N ASP A 149 16.30 4.63 -0.38
CA ASP A 149 16.84 4.96 -1.68
C ASP A 149 16.87 3.73 -2.60
N SER A 150 16.20 3.88 -3.75
CA SER A 150 16.03 2.79 -4.71
C SER A 150 17.35 2.30 -5.31
N THR A 151 18.33 3.20 -5.51
CA THR A 151 19.65 2.85 -6.05
C THR A 151 20.44 2.03 -5.04
N GLN A 152 20.43 2.46 -3.77
CA GLN A 152 21.09 1.77 -2.68
C GLN A 152 20.49 0.38 -2.45
N LEU A 153 19.16 0.27 -2.40
CA LEU A 153 18.49 -1.03 -2.25
C LEU A 153 18.79 -1.97 -3.42
N ALA A 154 18.70 -1.48 -4.66
CA ALA A 154 19.01 -2.27 -5.84
C ALA A 154 20.46 -2.78 -5.80
N THR A 155 21.40 -1.93 -5.41
CA THR A 155 22.82 -2.29 -5.27
C THR A 155 23.00 -3.42 -4.25
N ILE A 156 22.39 -3.29 -3.06
CA ILE A 156 22.47 -4.31 -2.00
C ILE A 156 21.86 -5.64 -2.44
N LEU A 157 20.73 -5.60 -3.15
CA LEU A 157 20.06 -6.79 -3.68
C LEU A 157 20.94 -7.51 -4.73
N LEU A 158 21.54 -6.75 -5.65
CA LEU A 158 22.34 -7.28 -6.76
C LEU A 158 23.74 -7.77 -6.33
N GLU A 159 24.42 -7.04 -5.44
CA GLU A 159 25.80 -7.37 -5.03
C GLU A 159 25.87 -8.61 -4.13
N LYS A 160 24.73 -9.16 -3.65
CA LYS A 160 24.66 -10.29 -2.72
C LYS A 160 25.63 -10.20 -1.55
N LYS A 161 26.02 -8.99 -1.11
CA LYS A 161 26.85 -8.83 0.09
C LYS A 161 26.04 -9.30 1.30
N GLU A 162 26.27 -10.55 1.69
CA GLU A 162 25.94 -11.06 3.00
C GLU A 162 26.97 -10.47 3.96
N ASN A 163 26.49 -9.89 5.05
CA ASN A 163 27.25 -9.35 6.17
C ASN A 163 27.68 -7.90 6.05
N GLU A 164 26.80 -7.01 6.49
CA GLU A 164 27.16 -6.13 7.60
C GLU A 164 26.17 -6.37 8.73
N LYS A 165 26.66 -6.43 9.97
CA LYS A 165 25.83 -6.60 11.16
C LYS A 165 24.85 -5.43 11.24
N VAL A 166 23.61 -5.63 10.79
CA VAL A 166 22.52 -4.66 10.94
C VAL A 166 22.22 -4.53 12.43
N SER A 167 22.77 -3.50 13.06
CA SER A 167 22.65 -3.23 14.49
C SER A 167 21.53 -2.24 14.74
N GLY A 168 20.30 -2.64 14.41
CA GLY A 168 19.09 -1.92 14.83
C GLY A 168 18.84 -0.58 14.11
N VAL A 169 17.72 -0.58 13.37
CA VAL A 169 16.82 0.55 13.03
C VAL A 169 17.39 1.97 13.23
N PHE A 170 18.35 2.36 12.40
CA PHE A 170 18.60 3.77 12.03
C PHE A 170 19.12 3.84 10.59
N ASP A 171 18.76 4.92 9.90
CA ASP A 171 18.82 5.26 8.45
C ASP A 171 19.74 4.43 7.52
N LYS A 172 20.97 4.13 7.93
CA LYS A 172 21.97 3.44 7.09
C LYS A 172 21.72 1.94 6.90
N ASP A 173 21.04 1.30 7.86
CA ASP A 173 20.84 -0.15 7.87
C ASP A 173 19.49 -0.59 7.28
N ILE A 174 18.59 0.37 7.05
CA ILE A 174 17.23 0.13 6.55
C ILE A 174 17.24 -0.63 5.21
N PRO A 175 18.03 -0.24 4.19
CA PRO A 175 18.09 -0.97 2.92
C PRO A 175 18.54 -2.45 3.07
N TYR A 176 19.49 -2.73 3.97
CA TYR A 176 19.95 -4.09 4.24
C TYR A 176 18.89 -4.92 4.96
N TYR A 177 18.16 -4.31 5.89
CA TYR A 177 17.02 -4.94 6.55
C TYR A 177 15.92 -5.31 5.54
N VAL A 178 15.59 -4.41 4.61
CA VAL A 178 14.61 -4.68 3.53
C VAL A 178 15.08 -5.82 2.66
N ALA A 179 16.33 -5.75 2.19
CA ALA A 179 16.91 -6.79 1.34
C ALA A 179 16.87 -8.15 2.04
N ARG A 180 17.11 -8.20 3.36
CA ARG A 180 16.98 -9.42 4.16
C ARG A 180 15.54 -9.93 4.22
N MET A 181 14.56 -9.05 4.43
CA MET A 181 13.14 -9.44 4.44
C MET A 181 12.70 -9.97 3.07
N MET A 182 13.04 -9.25 2.00
CA MET A 182 12.73 -9.66 0.62
C MET A 182 13.37 -11.01 0.28
N ARG A 183 14.63 -11.25 0.67
CA ARG A 183 15.31 -12.55 0.45
C ARG A 183 14.65 -13.70 1.23
N LYS A 184 14.22 -13.48 2.47
CA LYS A 184 13.54 -14.51 3.29
C LYS A 184 12.17 -14.88 2.75
N GLY A 185 11.48 -13.95 2.08
CA GLY A 185 10.17 -14.18 1.44
C GLY A 185 10.24 -14.79 0.05
N MET A 186 11.42 -14.90 -0.57
CA MET A 186 11.57 -15.50 -1.91
C MET A 186 11.56 -17.04 -1.81
N PRO A 187 10.72 -17.74 -2.61
CA PRO A 187 10.81 -19.18 -2.77
C PRO A 187 12.22 -19.58 -3.23
N ALA A 188 12.75 -20.68 -2.70
CA ALA A 188 14.03 -21.24 -3.15
C ALA A 188 13.97 -21.49 -4.67
N GLY A 189 14.78 -20.77 -5.46
CA GLY A 189 14.85 -20.92 -6.91
C GLY A 189 14.51 -19.67 -7.74
N TYR A 190 14.00 -18.58 -7.15
CA TYR A 190 13.65 -17.36 -7.91
C TYR A 190 14.83 -16.39 -8.16
N VAL A 191 16.02 -16.71 -7.65
CA VAL A 191 17.27 -16.02 -8.04
C VAL A 191 17.77 -16.62 -9.36
N GLY A 192 16.92 -16.60 -10.38
CA GLY A 192 17.22 -17.00 -11.75
C GLY A 192 17.56 -15.78 -12.60
N ASP A 193 18.83 -15.66 -12.99
CA ASP A 193 19.32 -15.00 -14.21
C ASP A 193 18.86 -13.57 -14.57
N PHE A 194 18.64 -12.66 -13.61
CA PHE A 194 18.63 -11.22 -13.93
C PHE A 194 20.00 -10.70 -14.43
N ALA A 195 21.08 -11.48 -14.26
CA ALA A 195 22.43 -11.13 -14.68
C ALA A 195 22.78 -11.53 -16.14
N ARG A 196 21.86 -12.09 -16.94
CA ARG A 196 22.18 -12.56 -18.31
C ARG A 196 21.61 -11.75 -19.47
N ALA A 197 20.89 -10.66 -19.22
CA ALA A 197 20.55 -9.74 -20.30
C ALA A 197 21.73 -8.79 -20.53
N ALA A 198 22.69 -9.22 -21.35
CA ALA A 198 23.60 -8.27 -21.98
C ALA A 198 22.76 -7.28 -22.82
N PRO A 199 23.08 -5.97 -22.84
CA PRO A 199 22.38 -5.03 -23.69
C PRO A 199 22.56 -5.44 -25.17
N PRO A 200 21.54 -5.25 -26.02
CA PRO A 200 21.65 -5.57 -27.45
C PRO A 200 22.76 -4.73 -28.09
N ALA A 201 23.52 -5.37 -28.98
CA ALA A 201 24.62 -4.78 -29.75
C ALA A 201 24.16 -3.68 -30.71
#